data_AF-A0A1G0GUX8-F1
#
_entry.id   AF-A0A1G0GUX8-F1
#
_cell.length_a   1.000
_cell.length_b   1.000
_cell.length_c   1.000
_cell.angle_alpha   90.00
_cell.angle_beta   90.00
_cell.angle_gamma   90.00
#
_symmetry.space_group_name_H-M   'P 1'
#
loop_
_entity.id
_entity.type
_entity.pdbx_description
1 polymer ?
#
loop_
_entity_poly.entity_id
_entity_poly.type
_entity_poly.pdbx_seq_one_letter_code
_entity_poly.pdbx_strand_id
1 'polypeptide(L)'
;MAKQQVINIFKALRLHRKTIPPIPEKVWQDPFYFIAFGFGSGALPIAPGTFGTLMAIPFYLLLQQTLPLFFYIGFIVLFIAACSLLCDRVSKDIHVHDHPGMCVDEFAGFFVTMIHAPVGYAWIIFGFLLFRLFDIWKPWPIRFLD
;
A
#
# COMPACT_ATOMS: atom_id res chain seq x y z
N MET A 1 5.68 -15.27 41.23
CA MET A 1 5.13 -13.93 40.92
C MET A 1 5.58 -13.43 39.54
N ALA A 2 6.88 -13.36 39.24
CA ALA A 2 7.40 -12.87 37.95
C ALA A 2 6.88 -13.61 36.69
N LYS A 3 6.73 -14.95 36.76
CA LYS A 3 6.24 -15.77 35.62
C LYS A 3 4.81 -15.39 35.18
N GLN A 4 3.94 -15.05 36.13
CA GLN A 4 2.57 -14.64 35.83
C GLN A 4 2.52 -13.24 35.19
N GLN A 5 3.42 -12.35 35.61
CA GLN A 5 3.54 -11.00 35.08
C GLN A 5 4.03 -11.02 33.62
N VAL A 6 5.01 -11.87 33.29
CA VAL A 6 5.49 -12.09 31.92
C VAL A 6 4.38 -12.69 31.05
N ILE A 7 3.64 -13.69 31.53
CA ILE A 7 2.51 -14.27 30.79
C ILE A 7 1.44 -13.20 30.51
N ASN A 8 1.13 -12.36 31.49
CA ASN A 8 0.16 -11.28 31.34
C ASN A 8 0.64 -10.21 30.33
N ILE A 9 1.95 -9.91 30.28
CA ILE A 9 2.55 -9.02 29.28
C ILE A 9 2.42 -9.61 27.87
N PHE A 10 2.75 -10.89 27.68
CA PHE A 10 2.59 -11.55 26.38
C PHE A 10 1.11 -11.64 25.95
N LYS A 11 0.19 -11.85 26.91
CA LYS A 11 -1.25 -11.86 26.65
C LYS A 11 -1.77 -10.47 26.27
N ALA A 12 -1.29 -9.41 26.94
CA ALA A 12 -1.59 -8.02 26.60
C ALA A 12 -1.04 -7.63 25.22
N LEU A 13 0.19 -8.04 24.89
CA LEU A 13 0.79 -7.82 23.56
C LEU A 13 0.02 -8.56 22.45
N ARG A 14 -0.55 -9.73 22.74
CA ARG A 14 -1.37 -10.50 21.79
C ARG A 14 -2.77 -9.91 21.59
N LEU A 15 -3.33 -9.28 22.64
CA LEU A 15 -4.63 -8.60 22.60
C LEU A 15 -4.63 -7.29 21.82
N HIS A 16 -3.46 -6.69 21.57
CA HIS A 16 -3.30 -5.47 20.78
C HIS A 16 -2.99 -5.70 19.29
N ARG A 17 -2.94 -6.96 18.84
CA ARG A 17 -2.86 -7.26 17.41
C ARG A 17 -4.25 -7.04 16.82
N LYS A 18 -4.46 -5.93 16.08
CA LYS A 18 -5.61 -5.79 15.17
C LYS A 18 -5.69 -7.08 14.36
N THR A 19 -6.74 -7.87 14.55
CA THR A 19 -6.98 -9.04 13.72
C THR A 19 -7.24 -8.52 12.32
N ILE A 20 -6.30 -8.76 11.41
CA ILE A 20 -6.47 -8.41 10.00
C ILE A 20 -7.70 -9.17 9.50
N PRO A 21 -8.72 -8.48 8.95
CA PRO A 21 -9.87 -9.16 8.36
C PRO A 21 -9.42 -10.16 7.28
N PRO A 22 -10.17 -11.26 7.09
CA PRO A 22 -9.82 -12.24 6.07
C PRO A 22 -9.86 -11.61 4.67
N ILE A 23 -8.96 -12.06 3.79
CA ILE A 23 -8.96 -11.63 2.39
C ILE A 23 -10.27 -12.07 1.72
N PRO A 24 -11.04 -11.16 1.10
CA PRO A 24 -12.24 -11.54 0.36
C PRO A 24 -11.91 -12.48 -0.80
N GLU A 25 -12.68 -13.56 -0.98
CA GLU A 25 -12.51 -14.47 -2.13
C GLU A 25 -12.70 -13.74 -3.48
N LYS A 26 -13.52 -12.68 -3.47
CA LYS A 26 -13.75 -11.78 -4.62
C LYS A 26 -12.46 -11.20 -5.22
N VAL A 27 -11.34 -11.14 -4.48
CA VAL A 27 -10.02 -10.73 -5.02
C VAL A 27 -9.63 -11.52 -6.26
N TRP A 28 -10.02 -12.78 -6.36
CA TRP A 28 -9.68 -13.67 -7.49
C TRP A 28 -10.80 -13.79 -8.52
N GLN A 29 -11.95 -13.15 -8.29
CA GLN A 29 -13.17 -13.32 -9.08
C GLN A 29 -13.64 -12.00 -9.71
N ASP A 30 -13.37 -10.87 -9.05
CA ASP A 30 -13.78 -9.55 -9.46
C ASP A 30 -12.54 -8.69 -9.78
N PRO A 31 -12.44 -8.13 -11.00
CA PRO A 31 -11.30 -7.30 -11.39
C PRO A 31 -11.13 -6.05 -10.52
N PHE A 32 -12.21 -5.47 -9.98
CA PHE A 32 -12.12 -4.30 -9.11
C PHE A 32 -11.43 -4.66 -7.79
N TYR A 33 -11.75 -5.82 -7.22
CA TYR A 33 -11.06 -6.32 -6.04
C TYR A 33 -9.62 -6.68 -6.35
N PHE A 34 -9.38 -7.35 -7.47
CA PHE A 34 -8.03 -7.73 -7.87
C PHE A 34 -7.11 -6.51 -7.99
N ILE A 35 -7.59 -5.44 -8.62
CA ILE A 35 -6.85 -4.18 -8.75
C ILE A 35 -6.72 -3.50 -7.38
N ALA A 36 -7.79 -3.40 -6.60
CA ALA A 36 -7.75 -2.76 -5.28
C ALA A 36 -6.74 -3.42 -4.32
N PHE A 37 -6.58 -4.75 -4.42
CA PHE A 37 -5.60 -5.52 -3.67
C PHE A 37 -4.22 -5.61 -4.36
N GLY A 38 -3.89 -4.64 -5.21
CA GLY A 38 -2.58 -4.50 -5.84
C GLY A 38 -2.22 -5.69 -6.74
N PHE A 39 -3.17 -6.15 -7.56
CA PHE A 39 -3.02 -7.33 -8.44
C PHE A 39 -2.70 -8.61 -7.65
N GLY A 40 -3.33 -8.76 -6.48
CA GLY A 40 -3.16 -9.92 -5.59
C GLY A 40 -1.95 -9.85 -4.67
N SER A 41 -1.05 -8.87 -4.82
CA SER A 41 0.08 -8.68 -3.91
C SER A 41 -0.36 -8.36 -2.47
N GLY A 42 -1.48 -7.64 -2.33
CA GLY A 42 -2.10 -7.33 -1.04
C GLY A 42 -2.83 -8.50 -0.37
N ALA A 43 -3.00 -9.63 -1.07
CA ALA A 43 -3.52 -10.87 -0.48
C ALA A 43 -2.44 -11.66 0.29
N LEU A 44 -1.18 -11.22 0.25
CA LEU A 44 -0.10 -11.89 0.97
C LEU A 44 -0.23 -11.71 2.49
N PRO A 45 0.03 -12.76 3.27
CA PRO A 45 -0.24 -12.75 4.72
C PRO A 45 0.74 -11.91 5.54
N ILE A 46 1.87 -11.49 4.94
CA ILE A 46 2.96 -10.79 5.63
C ILE A 46 3.23 -9.48 4.88
N ALA A 47 3.10 -8.35 5.57
CA ALA A 47 3.40 -7.01 5.06
C ALA A 47 2.83 -6.73 3.64
N PRO A 48 1.49 -6.79 3.47
CA PRO A 48 0.84 -6.58 2.16
C PRO A 48 1.23 -5.27 1.49
N GLY A 49 1.41 -4.17 2.26
CA GLY A 49 1.90 -2.90 1.73
C GLY A 49 3.27 -2.99 1.06
N THR A 50 4.22 -3.73 1.66
CA THR A 50 5.56 -3.97 1.07
C THR A 50 5.46 -4.68 -0.27
N PHE A 51 4.64 -5.74 -0.36
CA PHE A 51 4.45 -6.45 -1.61
C PHE A 51 3.67 -5.63 -2.65
N GLY A 52 2.74 -4.78 -2.19
CA GLY A 52 2.08 -3.77 -3.03
C GLY A 52 3.07 -2.81 -3.66
N THR A 53 3.93 -2.19 -2.84
CA THR A 53 4.99 -1.29 -3.35
C THR A 53 5.96 -2.01 -4.28
N LEU A 54 6.36 -3.26 -3.96
CA LEU A 54 7.21 -4.05 -4.86
C LEU A 54 6.51 -4.30 -6.21
N MET A 55 5.21 -4.58 -6.18
CA MET A 55 4.41 -4.76 -7.39
C MET A 55 4.27 -3.46 -8.18
N ALA A 56 4.37 -2.29 -7.57
CA ALA A 56 4.37 -1.00 -8.26
C ALA A 56 5.63 -0.76 -9.11
N ILE A 57 6.78 -1.35 -8.77
CA ILE A 57 8.06 -1.15 -9.47
C ILE A 57 7.98 -1.45 -10.98
N PRO A 58 7.48 -2.62 -11.44
CA PRO A 58 7.38 -2.88 -12.88
C PRO A 58 6.47 -1.88 -13.61
N PHE A 59 5.38 -1.42 -12.98
CA PHE A 59 4.52 -0.39 -13.55
C PHE A 59 5.23 0.97 -13.62
N TYR A 60 5.96 1.34 -12.57
CA TYR A 60 6.79 2.54 -12.58
C TYR A 60 7.80 2.50 -13.74
N LEU A 61 8.53 1.39 -13.90
CA LEU A 61 9.50 1.23 -14.99
C LEU A 61 8.84 1.37 -16.36
N LEU A 62 7.66 0.78 -16.55
CA LEU A 62 6.90 0.90 -17.79
C LEU A 62 6.50 2.37 -18.05
N LEU A 63 5.96 3.05 -17.03
CA LEU A 63 5.52 4.44 -17.14
C LEU A 63 6.69 5.39 -17.40
N GLN A 64 7.82 5.20 -16.71
CA GLN A 64 9.03 6.00 -16.87
C GLN A 64 9.60 5.89 -18.29
N GLN A 65 9.57 4.71 -18.90
CA GLN A 65 10.10 4.48 -20.24
C GLN A 65 9.17 4.98 -21.35
N THR A 66 7.86 5.05 -21.09
CA THR A 66 6.84 5.32 -22.12
C THR A 66 6.31 6.76 -22.08
N LEU A 67 6.28 7.40 -20.92
CA LEU A 67 5.65 8.71 -20.74
C LEU A 67 6.70 9.81 -20.50
N PRO A 68 6.67 10.90 -21.29
CA PRO A 68 7.31 12.15 -20.91
C PRO A 68 6.76 12.66 -19.57
N LEU A 69 7.58 13.42 -18.81
CA LEU A 69 7.26 13.87 -17.45
C LEU A 69 5.86 14.50 -17.31
N PHE A 70 5.45 15.34 -18.26
CA PHE A 70 4.13 15.98 -18.24
C PHE A 70 2.99 14.96 -18.24
N PHE A 71 3.06 13.96 -19.12
CA PHE A 71 2.07 12.89 -19.19
C PHE A 71 2.16 11.94 -18.01
N TYR A 72 3.35 11.71 -17.46
CA TYR A 72 3.55 10.93 -16.23
C TYR A 72 2.83 11.57 -15.03
N ILE A 73 2.98 12.89 -14.84
CA ILE A 73 2.28 13.62 -13.78
C ILE A 73 0.76 13.58 -14.00
N GLY A 74 0.31 13.79 -15.25
CA GLY A 74 -1.12 13.67 -15.60
C GLY A 74 -1.67 12.28 -15.29
N PHE A 75 -0.92 11.22 -15.61
CA PHE A 75 -1.27 9.85 -15.25
C PHE A 75 -1.39 9.66 -13.74
N ILE A 76 -0.42 10.14 -12.95
CA ILE A 76 -0.46 10.02 -11.48
C ILE A 76 -1.72 10.67 -10.91
N VAL A 77 -2.08 11.88 -11.36
CA VAL A 77 -3.27 12.59 -10.86
C VAL A 77 -4.54 11.79 -11.15
N LEU A 78 -4.67 11.27 -12.38
CA LEU A 78 -5.82 10.43 -12.76
C LEU A 78 -5.81 9.10 -11.99
N PHE A 79 -4.64 8.51 -11.80
CA PHE A 79 -4.47 7.26 -11.07
C PHE A 79 -4.87 7.41 -9.60
N ILE A 80 -4.44 8.48 -8.91
CA ILE A 80 -4.85 8.77 -7.53
C ILE A 80 -6.37 8.92 -7.42
N ALA A 81 -7.00 9.66 -8.34
CA ALA A 81 -8.45 9.84 -8.33
C ALA A 81 -9.17 8.49 -8.55
N ALA A 82 -8.75 7.71 -9.55
CA ALA A 82 -9.34 6.40 -9.84
C ALA A 82 -9.14 5.41 -8.69
N CYS A 83 -7.94 5.38 -8.12
CA CYS A 83 -7.57 4.55 -6.97
C CYS A 83 -8.44 4.88 -5.76
N SER A 84 -8.61 6.17 -5.43
CA SER A 84 -9.43 6.60 -4.30
C SER A 84 -10.89 6.16 -4.46
N LEU A 85 -11.48 6.36 -5.65
CA LEU A 85 -12.84 5.93 -5.96
C LEU A 85 -13.00 4.41 -5.90
N LEU A 86 -11.99 3.67 -6.38
CA LEU A 86 -11.96 2.22 -6.33
C LEU A 86 -11.89 1.71 -4.88
N CYS A 87 -11.01 2.28 -4.06
CA CYS A 87 -10.86 1.90 -2.67
C CYS A 87 -12.14 2.20 -1.87
N ASP A 88 -12.78 3.36 -2.09
CA ASP A 88 -14.06 3.69 -1.45
C ASP A 88 -15.16 2.68 -1.82
N ARG A 89 -15.28 2.34 -3.12
CA ARG A 89 -16.23 1.34 -3.60
C ARG A 89 -16.00 -0.04 -2.97
N VAL A 90 -14.77 -0.54 -3.00
CA VAL A 90 -14.44 -1.88 -2.48
C VAL A 90 -14.61 -1.92 -0.97
N SER A 91 -14.15 -0.89 -0.24
CA SER A 91 -14.32 -0.80 1.22
C SER A 91 -15.79 -0.86 1.64
N LYS A 92 -16.68 -0.18 0.90
CA LYS A 92 -18.13 -0.24 1.11
C LYS A 92 -18.72 -1.63 0.85
N ASP A 93 -18.27 -2.32 -0.20
CA ASP A 93 -18.76 -3.65 -0.58
C ASP A 93 -18.30 -4.75 0.39
N ILE A 94 -17.10 -4.64 0.98
CA ILE A 94 -16.60 -5.58 1.99
C ILE A 94 -17.01 -5.23 3.42
N HIS A 95 -17.66 -4.08 3.64
CA HIS A 95 -18.01 -3.54 4.96
C HIS A 95 -16.81 -3.42 5.92
N VAL A 96 -15.62 -3.18 5.37
CA VAL A 96 -14.37 -2.98 6.12
C VAL A 96 -13.76 -1.70 5.60
N HIS A 97 -13.65 -0.70 6.48
CA HIS A 97 -12.89 0.51 6.20
C HIS A 97 -11.39 0.20 6.21
N ASP A 98 -10.68 0.65 5.17
CA ASP A 98 -9.23 0.54 5.01
C ASP A 98 -8.68 -0.85 5.32
N HIS A 99 -9.14 -1.82 4.53
CA HIS A 99 -8.62 -3.18 4.61
C HIS A 99 -7.10 -3.15 4.31
N PRO A 100 -6.23 -3.67 5.19
CA PRO A 100 -4.77 -3.52 5.05
C PRO A 100 -4.16 -4.23 3.83
N GLY A 101 -4.93 -5.12 3.19
CA GLY A 101 -4.59 -5.74 1.91
C GLY A 101 -4.93 -4.90 0.68
N MET A 102 -5.68 -3.80 0.81
CA MET A 102 -5.95 -2.89 -0.30
C MET A 102 -4.75 -1.97 -0.47
N CYS A 103 -3.77 -2.40 -1.26
CA CYS A 103 -2.47 -1.75 -1.40
C CYS A 103 -2.28 -1.04 -2.74
N VAL A 104 -3.35 -0.75 -3.49
CA VAL A 104 -3.26 0.01 -4.75
C VAL A 104 -2.89 1.49 -4.52
N ASP A 105 -3.18 2.01 -3.34
CA ASP A 105 -2.72 3.31 -2.85
C ASP A 105 -1.19 3.38 -2.72
N GLU A 106 -0.53 2.26 -2.37
CA GLU A 106 0.93 2.13 -2.34
C GLU A 106 1.57 2.37 -3.72
N PHE A 107 0.87 2.01 -4.80
CA PHE A 107 1.33 2.29 -6.16
C PHE A 107 1.32 3.80 -6.40
N ALA A 108 0.24 4.46 -5.98
CA ALA A 108 0.08 5.89 -6.15
C ALA A 108 1.17 6.67 -5.39
N GLY A 109 1.41 6.31 -4.12
CA GLY A 109 2.45 6.90 -3.30
C GLY A 109 3.87 6.64 -3.83
N PHE A 110 4.13 5.42 -4.31
CA PHE A 110 5.41 5.10 -4.94
C PHE A 110 5.64 5.88 -6.24
N PHE A 111 4.63 6.01 -7.11
CA PHE A 111 4.76 6.81 -8.33
C PHE A 111 5.04 8.28 -8.03
N VAL A 112 4.37 8.86 -7.02
CA VAL A 112 4.66 10.22 -6.56
C VAL A 112 6.10 10.34 -6.08
N THR A 113 6.57 9.38 -5.29
CA THR A 113 7.95 9.36 -4.78
C THR A 113 8.99 9.35 -5.91
N MET A 114 8.67 8.67 -7.01
CA MET A 114 9.57 8.53 -8.16
C MET A 114 9.44 9.66 -9.19
N ILE A 115 8.64 10.70 -8.94
CA ILE A 115 8.57 11.89 -9.80
C ILE A 115 9.97 12.48 -9.93
N HIS A 116 10.46 12.57 -11.17
CA HIS A 116 11.77 13.16 -11.49
C HIS A 116 12.98 12.46 -10.83
N ALA A 117 12.81 11.22 -10.34
CA ALA A 117 13.91 10.42 -9.87
C ALA A 117 14.92 10.15 -11.02
N PRO A 118 16.24 10.25 -10.78
CA PRO A 118 17.21 9.96 -11.83
C PRO A 118 17.16 8.49 -12.26
N VAL A 119 17.66 8.21 -13.47
CA VAL A 119 17.68 6.85 -14.01
C VAL A 119 18.66 5.98 -13.24
N GLY A 120 18.26 4.74 -12.93
CA GLY A 120 19.13 3.71 -12.37
C GLY A 120 18.53 2.96 -11.19
N TYR A 121 18.94 1.70 -11.00
CA TYR A 121 18.39 0.83 -9.95
C TYR A 121 18.63 1.35 -8.53
N ALA A 122 19.71 2.09 -8.29
CA ALA A 122 19.98 2.71 -6.99
C ALA A 122 18.83 3.64 -6.56
N TRP A 123 18.30 4.44 -7.49
CA TRP A 123 17.20 5.37 -7.22
C TRP A 123 15.88 4.67 -6.97
N ILE A 124 15.65 3.51 -7.60
CA ILE A 124 14.49 2.66 -7.32
C ILE A 124 14.57 2.10 -5.88
N ILE A 125 15.74 1.62 -5.48
CA ILE A 125 15.97 1.11 -4.11
C ILE A 125 15.79 2.23 -3.10
N PHE A 126 16.41 3.39 -3.31
CA PHE A 126 16.26 4.54 -2.42
C PHE A 126 14.81 5.04 -2.37
N GLY A 127 14.15 5.18 -3.51
CA GLY A 127 12.75 5.57 -3.59
C GLY A 127 11.84 4.59 -2.84
N PHE A 128 12.08 3.28 -3.00
CA PHE A 128 11.35 2.24 -2.28
C PHE A 128 11.54 2.35 -0.76
N LEU A 129 12.80 2.45 -0.32
CA LEU A 129 13.12 2.53 1.11
C LEU A 129 12.58 3.81 1.75
N LEU A 130 12.75 4.96 1.09
CA LEU A 130 12.25 6.24 1.58
C LEU A 130 10.73 6.26 1.61
N PHE A 131 10.07 5.79 0.55
CA PHE A 131 8.62 5.68 0.51
C PHE A 131 8.11 4.82 1.66
N ARG A 132 8.62 3.60 1.83
CA ARG A 132 8.21 2.72 2.93
C ARG A 132 8.52 3.32 4.30
N LEU A 133 9.65 4.00 4.46
CA LEU A 133 9.99 4.68 5.70
C LEU A 133 8.95 5.74 6.05
N PHE A 134 8.59 6.62 5.12
CA PHE A 134 7.66 7.71 5.37
C PHE A 134 6.19 7.26 5.44
N ASP A 135 5.79 6.26 4.65
CA ASP A 135 4.46 5.64 4.68
C ASP A 135 4.20 4.92 6.01
N ILE A 136 5.20 4.22 6.56
CA ILE A 136 5.07 3.54 7.86
C ILE A 136 5.19 4.55 9.01
N TRP A 137 6.11 5.51 8.91
CA TRP A 137 6.37 6.45 10.00
C TRP A 137 5.29 7.52 10.16
N LYS A 138 4.71 7.99 9.05
CA LYS A 138 3.72 9.08 8.98
C LYS A 138 4.07 10.23 9.94
N PRO A 139 5.20 10.95 9.73
CA PRO A 139 5.58 12.04 10.60
C PRO A 139 4.53 13.16 10.59
N TRP A 140 4.56 13.99 11.62
CA TRP A 140 3.76 15.22 11.68
C TRP A 140 4.04 16.07 10.42
N PRO A 141 3.03 16.66 9.75
CA PRO A 141 1.61 16.75 10.10
C PRO A 141 0.69 15.66 9.51
N ILE A 142 1.21 14.77 8.65
CA ILE A 142 0.40 13.79 7.88
C ILE A 142 -0.43 12.89 8.79
N ARG A 143 0.07 12.55 9.97
CA ARG A 143 -0.64 11.73 10.96
C ARG A 143 -2.00 12.29 11.41
N PHE A 144 -2.30 13.57 11.21
CA PHE A 144 -3.63 14.13 11.51
C PHE A 144 -4.68 13.88 10.43
N LEU A 145 -4.24 13.50 9.23
CA LEU A 145 -5.09 13.28 8.06
C LEU A 145 -5.35 11.78 7.82
N ASP A 146 -4.81 10.92 8.68
CA ASP A 146 -4.90 9.45 8.62
C ASP A 146 -6.13 8.91 9.36
#